data_AF-A0A2P7UL72-F1
#
_entry.id   AF-A0A2P7UL72-F1
#
_cell.length_a   1.000
_cell.length_b   1.000
_cell.length_c   1.000
_cell.angle_alpha   90.00
_cell.angle_beta   90.00
_cell.angle_gamma   90.00
#
_symmetry.space_group_name_H-M   'P 1'
#
loop_
_entity.id
_entity.type
_entity.pdbx_description
1 polymer ?
#
loop_
_entity_poly.entity_id
_entity_poly.type
_entity_poly.pdbx_seq_one_letter_code
_entity_poly.pdbx_strand_id
1 'polypeptide(L)'
;MQMLRIEAATEQEKEILSTVIFRILQFLSLKWRREGNQIRYFILDSQKEEIEKIINAMNEQFGIGLVCRFESIPDGEGFPY
;
A
#
# COMPACT_ATOMS: atom_id res chain seq x y z
N MET A 1 -5.25 13.73 -4.88
CA MET A 1 -4.64 12.39 -5.03
C MET A 1 -3.85 12.07 -3.76
N GLN A 2 -4.01 10.87 -3.20
CA GLN A 2 -3.30 10.46 -1.98
C GLN A 2 -2.38 9.28 -2.27
N MET A 3 -1.34 9.17 -1.46
CA MET A 3 -0.37 8.10 -1.51
C MET A 3 -0.56 7.21 -0.28
N LEU A 4 -0.71 5.91 -0.50
CA LEU A 4 -0.66 4.91 0.55
C LEU A 4 0.73 4.29 0.60
N ARG A 5 1.37 4.44 1.76
CA ARG A 5 2.56 3.71 2.15
C ARG A 5 2.17 2.66 3.18
N ILE A 6 2.60 1.42 2.97
CA ILE A 6 2.40 0.34 3.93
C ILE A 6 3.75 -0.01 4.52
N GLU A 7 3.88 0.12 5.84
CA GLU A 7 5.09 -0.22 6.57
C GLU A 7 5.00 -1.63 7.14
N ALA A 8 6.03 -2.43 6.84
CA ALA A 8 6.24 -3.76 7.37
C ALA A 8 7.51 -3.76 8.23
N ALA A 9 7.39 -4.18 9.49
CA ALA A 9 8.48 -4.21 10.45
C ALA A 9 9.30 -5.51 10.38
N THR A 10 8.65 -6.64 10.07
CA THR A 10 9.29 -7.97 10.02
C THR A 10 9.49 -8.47 8.58
N GLU A 11 10.38 -9.45 8.39
CA GLU A 11 10.57 -10.09 7.07
C GLU A 11 9.30 -10.84 6.61
N GLN A 12 8.60 -11.49 7.53
CA GLN A 12 7.32 -12.15 7.25
C GLN A 12 6.27 -11.14 6.76
N GLU A 13 6.19 -9.97 7.40
CA GLU A 13 5.30 -8.88 6.97
C GLU A 13 5.66 -8.34 5.58
N LYS A 14 6.96 -8.18 5.29
CA LYS A 14 7.42 -7.75 3.97
C LYS A 14 7.06 -8.76 2.88
N GLU A 15 7.16 -10.06 3.20
CA GLU A 15 6.80 -11.12 2.28
C GLU A 15 5.29 -11.12 2.01
N ILE A 16 4.46 -11.05 3.05
CA ILE A 16 3.00 -10.96 2.92
C ILE A 16 2.58 -9.70 2.16
N LEU A 17 3.22 -8.56 2.46
CA LEU A 17 3.00 -7.30 1.76
C LEU A 17 3.30 -7.44 0.27
N SER A 18 4.46 -7.99 -0.07
CA SER A 18 4.93 -8.11 -1.47
C SER A 18 4.18 -9.17 -2.28
N THR A 19 3.55 -10.14 -1.63
CA THR A 19 2.92 -11.29 -2.30
C THR A 19 1.39 -11.20 -2.29
N VAL A 20 0.76 -11.05 -1.13
CA VAL A 20 -0.70 -11.13 -0.99
C VAL A 20 -1.32 -9.74 -1.13
N ILE A 21 -0.88 -8.80 -0.32
CA ILE A 21 -1.47 -7.46 -0.26
C ILE A 21 -1.23 -6.71 -1.55
N PHE A 22 -0.01 -6.76 -2.07
CA PHE A 22 0.30 -6.17 -3.36
C PHE A 22 -0.61 -6.69 -4.48
N ARG A 23 -0.90 -8.00 -4.52
CA ARG A 23 -1.80 -8.58 -5.53
C ARG A 23 -3.25 -8.13 -5.35
N ILE A 24 -3.74 -8.03 -4.12
CA ILE A 24 -5.09 -7.53 -3.83
C ILE A 24 -5.20 -6.06 -4.28
N LEU A 25 -4.21 -5.24 -3.94
CA LEU A 25 -4.19 -3.82 -4.32
C LEU A 25 -4.04 -3.66 -5.85
N GLN A 26 -3.31 -4.54 -6.53
CA GLN A 26 -3.27 -4.60 -7.99
C GLN A 26 -4.61 -5.01 -8.62
N PHE A 27 -5.32 -5.98 -8.02
CA PHE A 27 -6.65 -6.38 -8.50
C PHE A 27 -7.65 -5.23 -8.43
N LEU A 28 -7.55 -4.38 -7.40
CA LEU A 28 -8.32 -3.14 -7.27
C LEU A 28 -7.89 -2.04 -8.27
N SER A 29 -6.97 -2.36 -9.19
CA SER A 29 -6.45 -1.45 -10.22
C SER A 29 -5.80 -0.19 -9.65
N LEU A 30 -5.27 -0.27 -8.42
CA LEU A 30 -4.51 0.83 -7.84
C LEU A 30 -3.18 1.00 -8.57
N LYS A 31 -2.92 2.22 -9.03
CA LYS A 31 -1.61 2.57 -9.57
C LYS A 31 -0.57 2.46 -8.46
N TRP A 32 0.59 1.89 -8.76
CA TRP A 32 1.66 1.70 -7.78
C TRP A 32 3.01 2.11 -8.37
N ARG A 33 3.95 2.51 -7.50
CA ARG A 33 5.32 2.85 -7.89
C ARG A 33 6.32 2.08 -7.03
N ARG A 34 7.33 1.49 -7.70
CA ARG A 34 8.52 0.93 -7.05
C ARG A 34 9.61 2.00 -6.97
N GLU A 35 10.35 2.00 -5.88
CA GLU A 35 11.55 2.81 -5.69
C GLU A 35 12.67 1.87 -5.22
N GLY A 36 13.67 1.65 -6.07
CA GLY A 36 14.65 0.59 -5.85
C GLY A 36 14.01 -0.81 -5.83
N ASN A 37 14.40 -1.63 -4.85
CA ASN A 37 13.90 -3.01 -4.69
C ASN A 37 12.61 -3.13 -3.86
N GLN A 38 11.97 -2.02 -3.48
CA GLN A 38 10.76 -2.04 -2.66
C GLN A 38 9.58 -1.39 -3.37
N ILE A 39 8.40 -2.01 -3.24
CA ILE A 39 7.12 -1.37 -3.56
C ILE A 39 6.92 -0.31 -2.51
N ARG A 40 6.88 0.96 -2.92
CA ARG A 40 6.88 2.04 -1.93
C ARG A 40 5.52 2.69 -1.79
N TYR A 41 4.72 2.78 -2.87
CA TYR A 41 3.49 3.57 -2.80
C TYR A 41 2.37 3.11 -3.74
N PHE A 42 1.12 3.21 -3.26
CA PHE A 42 -0.10 3.08 -4.07
C PHE A 42 -0.80 4.43 -4.17
N ILE A 43 -1.29 4.78 -5.35
CA ILE A 43 -2.04 6.02 -5.59
C ILE A 43 -3.52 5.72 -5.39
N LEU A 44 -4.15 6.52 -4.53
CA LEU A 44 -5.56 6.45 -4.18
C LEU A 44 -6.25 7.73 -4.64
N ASP A 45 -7.34 7.55 -5.40
CA ASP A 45 -8.20 8.66 -5.81
C ASP A 45 -9.34 8.89 -4.81
N SER A 46 -10.01 7.83 -4.32
CA SER A 46 -11.14 7.97 -3.38
C SER A 46 -11.42 6.77 -2.45
N GLN A 47 -10.58 5.73 -2.45
CA GLN A 47 -10.89 4.43 -1.78
C GLN A 47 -10.20 4.24 -0.42
N LYS A 48 -9.80 5.32 0.28
CA LYS A 48 -9.02 5.23 1.52
C LYS A 48 -9.62 4.25 2.53
N GLU A 49 -10.91 4.40 2.82
CA GLU A 49 -11.59 3.62 3.87
C GLU A 49 -11.68 2.13 3.53
N GLU A 50 -11.88 1.78 2.26
CA GLU A 50 -11.92 0.39 1.80
C GLU A 50 -10.55 -0.27 1.92
N ILE A 51 -9.49 0.46 1.57
CA ILE A 51 -8.12 -0.06 1.68
C ILE A 51 -7.70 -0.21 3.14
N GLU A 52 -8.06 0.72 4.02
CA GLU A 52 -7.84 0.57 5.46
C GLU A 52 -8.55 -0.69 6.00
N LYS A 53 -9.80 -0.95 5.59
CA LYS A 53 -10.53 -2.17 5.98
C LYS A 53 -9.84 -3.43 5.51
N ILE A 54 -9.35 -3.47 4.27
CA ILE A 54 -8.63 -4.62 3.73
C ILE A 54 -7.35 -4.87 4.54
N ILE A 55 -6.53 -3.84 4.79
CA ILE A 55 -5.28 -4.03 5.52
C ILE A 55 -5.54 -4.43 6.97
N ASN A 56 -6.55 -3.87 7.62
CA ASN A 56 -6.94 -4.29 8.97
C ASN A 56 -7.41 -5.75 9.01
N ALA A 57 -8.22 -6.18 8.05
CA ALA A 57 -8.64 -7.58 7.95
C ALA A 57 -7.43 -8.51 7.72
N MET A 58 -6.44 -8.09 6.93
CA MET A 58 -5.20 -8.82 6.71
C MET A 58 -4.34 -8.88 7.99
N ASN A 59 -4.23 -7.79 8.73
CA ASN A 59 -3.53 -7.77 10.01
C ASN A 59 -4.13 -8.79 10.99
N GLU A 60 -5.46 -8.84 11.09
CA GLU A 60 -6.17 -9.78 11.94
C GLU A 60 -5.99 -11.23 11.47
N GLN A 61 -6.17 -11.51 10.16
CA GLN A 61 -6.09 -12.88 9.64
C GLN A 61 -4.69 -13.49 9.69
N PHE A 62 -3.66 -12.69 9.40
CA PHE A 62 -2.28 -13.17 9.33
C PHE A 62 -1.50 -12.96 10.63
N GLY A 63 -2.12 -12.32 11.64
CA GLY A 63 -1.44 -11.98 12.90
C GLY A 63 -0.27 -11.03 12.69
N ILE A 64 -0.41 -10.08 11.76
CA ILE A 64 0.64 -9.13 11.37
C ILE A 64 0.27 -7.69 11.74
N GLY A 65 1.26 -6.81 11.84
CA GLY A 65 1.11 -5.42 12.30
C GLY A 65 1.42 -4.40 11.21
N LEU A 66 0.85 -4.54 10.01
CA LEU A 66 1.11 -3.59 8.93
C LEU A 66 0.48 -2.23 9.23
N VAL A 67 1.25 -1.16 9.07
CA VAL A 67 0.80 0.20 9.31
C VAL A 67 0.56 0.92 7.99
N CYS A 68 -0.66 1.41 7.80
CA CYS A 68 -1.01 2.26 6.65
C CYS A 68 -0.73 3.72 6.97
N ARG A 69 0.09 4.38 6.15
CA ARG A 69 0.28 5.83 6.17
C ARG A 69 -0.25 6.42 4.88
N PHE A 70 -1.16 7.39 5.02
CA PHE A 70 -1.73 8.13 3.91
C PHE A 70 -1.07 9.50 3.86
N GLU A 71 -0.35 9.76 2.79
CA GLU A 71 0.37 11.02 2.57
C GLU A 71 -0.28 11.76 1.39
N SER A 72 -0.41 13.08 1.51
CA SER A 72 -0.83 13.90 0.38
C SER A 72 0.30 13.94 -0.64
N ILE A 73 -0.01 13.64 -1.89
CA ILE A 73 0.95 13.80 -2.98
C ILE A 73 1.13 15.31 -3.21
N PRO A 74 2.34 15.88 -3.08
CA PRO A 74 2.55 17.29 -3.38
C PRO A 74 2.30 17.54 -4.87
N ASP A 75 1.45 18.52 -5.17
CA ASP A 75 1.26 19.00 -6.54
C ASP A 75 2.60 19.51 -7.09
N GLY A 76 3.21 18.76 -8.00
CA GLY A 76 4.48 19.12 -8.64
C GLY A 76 5.56 18.02 -8.65
N GLU A 77 5.43 16.95 -7.86
CA GLU A 77 6.28 15.77 -8.05
C GLU A 77 5.78 14.98 -9.25
N GLY A 78 6.41 15.20 -10.41
CA GLY A 78 6.11 14.49 -11.64
C GLY A 78 6.00 12.97 -11.42
N PHE A 79 4.77 12.48 -11.40
CA PHE A 79 4.46 11.10 -11.75
C PHE A 79 4.57 11.08 -13.28
N PRO A 80 5.62 10.49 -13.88
CA PRO A 80 5.62 10.31 -15.31
C PRO A 80 4.43 9.41 -15.64
N TYR A 81 3.49 9.97 -16.40
CA TYR A 81 2.29 9.32 -16.90
C TYR A 81 2.61 8.14 -17.79
#